data_AF-F6HA96-F1
#
_entry.id   AF-F6HA96-F1
#
_cell.length_a   1.000
_cell.length_b   1.000
_cell.length_c   1.000
_cell.angle_alpha   90.00
_cell.angle_beta   90.00
_cell.angle_gamma   90.00
#
_symmetry.space_group_name_H-M   'P 1'
#
loop_
_entity.id
_entity.type
_entity.pdbx_description
1 polymer ?
#
loop_
_entity_poly.entity_id
_entity_poly.type
_entity_poly.pdbx_seq_one_letter_code
_entity_poly.pdbx_strand_id
1 'polypeptide(L)'
;MAGILGAITAKTPSHAGVVIYRPDLSSFKTFNCQIFCNYPSRNLSLNRLLRMAQHDPQCKSPEIKEPAPKIQKLHQNGVSQVSQCPLSLLRVKKLSEKAVLPSKASPLSAGYDLSSATEAKVPARGKALVPTDLSIGIPEGTYARIAPRSGLAWKHSIDVGAGVIDADYRGSVGVILFNHSDVDFAVKLGDRIAQLIIEKIITPEVMEVEDLDSTERGVGGFGSTGV
;
A
#
# COMPACT_ATOMS: atom_id res chain seq x y z
N MET A 1 0.99 70.68 -5.85
CA MET A 1 2.24 69.95 -6.13
C MET A 1 1.95 68.94 -7.24
N ALA A 2 2.43 69.24 -8.43
CA ALA A 2 2.28 68.41 -9.62
C ALA A 2 3.21 67.18 -9.55
N GLY A 3 2.75 66.04 -10.06
CA GLY A 3 3.54 64.83 -10.25
C GLY A 3 3.22 64.22 -11.61
N ILE A 4 4.26 64.04 -12.41
CA ILE A 4 4.28 63.90 -13.88
C ILE A 4 4.21 62.42 -14.33
N LEU A 5 3.60 62.23 -15.51
CA LEU A 5 3.67 61.17 -16.53
C LEU A 5 4.52 59.89 -16.30
N GLY A 6 3.95 58.78 -16.79
CA GLY A 6 4.71 57.59 -17.23
C GLY A 6 3.82 56.55 -17.93
N ALA A 7 3.38 56.85 -19.16
CA ALA A 7 2.68 55.87 -20.01
C ALA A 7 3.71 54.94 -20.67
N ILE A 8 3.59 53.62 -20.43
CA ILE A 8 4.42 52.60 -21.07
C ILE A 8 3.55 51.84 -22.07
N THR A 9 3.81 52.09 -23.35
CA THR A 9 3.23 51.37 -24.49
C THR A 9 3.93 50.01 -24.66
N ALA A 10 3.22 48.91 -24.40
CA ALA A 10 3.70 47.57 -24.74
C ALA A 10 3.33 47.25 -26.19
N LYS A 11 4.37 47.13 -27.03
CA LYS A 11 4.30 46.64 -28.41
C LYS A 11 4.01 45.14 -28.43
N THR A 12 3.00 44.73 -29.20
CA THR A 12 2.79 43.35 -29.62
C THR A 12 3.81 42.96 -30.70
N PRO A 13 4.42 41.76 -30.64
CA PRO A 13 5.07 41.16 -31.79
C PRO A 13 4.18 40.11 -32.45
N SER A 14 4.21 40.18 -33.77
CA SER A 14 3.54 39.38 -34.79
C SER A 14 4.08 37.96 -34.93
N HIS A 15 3.15 37.03 -35.19
CA HIS A 15 3.25 35.80 -36.00
C HIS A 15 4.64 35.37 -36.54
N ALA A 16 5.06 34.18 -36.12
CA ALA A 16 5.97 33.32 -36.88
C ALA A 16 5.42 31.89 -36.82
N GLY A 17 5.17 31.31 -38.00
CA GLY A 17 4.58 29.98 -38.14
C GLY A 17 5.52 28.85 -37.78
N VAL A 18 4.94 27.74 -37.33
CA VAL A 18 5.61 26.45 -37.21
C VAL A 18 4.74 25.41 -37.92
N VAL A 19 5.35 24.77 -38.92
CA VAL A 19 4.83 23.61 -39.64
C VAL A 19 5.44 22.36 -38.96
N ILE A 20 4.86 21.18 -39.24
CA ILE A 20 5.37 19.80 -39.04
C ILE A 20 4.87 19.21 -37.70
N TYR A 21 4.14 18.08 -37.58
CA TYR A 21 4.02 16.82 -38.35
C TYR A 21 2.66 16.15 -38.07
N ARG A 22 2.04 15.48 -39.04
CA ARG A 22 0.89 14.57 -38.83
C ARG A 22 1.36 13.12 -39.07
N PRO A 23 1.38 12.22 -38.06
CA PRO A 23 1.53 10.80 -38.33
C PRO A 23 0.17 10.19 -38.67
N ASP A 24 0.20 9.44 -39.77
CA ASP A 24 -0.86 8.62 -40.36
C ASP A 24 -1.35 7.53 -39.39
N LEU A 25 -2.65 7.56 -39.07
CA LEU A 25 -3.34 6.57 -38.24
C LEU A 25 -3.74 5.35 -39.10
N SER A 26 -2.75 4.61 -39.58
CA SER A 26 -2.96 3.29 -40.18
C SER A 26 -2.11 2.23 -39.47
N SER A 27 -2.47 1.88 -38.23
CA SER A 27 -2.18 0.56 -37.64
C SER A 27 -2.82 0.38 -36.25
N PHE A 28 -4.16 0.39 -36.18
CA PHE A 28 -4.85 -0.19 -35.03
C PHE A 28 -4.71 -1.71 -35.07
N LYS A 29 -3.78 -2.27 -34.28
CA LYS A 29 -3.82 -3.67 -33.89
C LYS A 29 -4.59 -3.78 -32.58
N THR A 30 -5.83 -4.24 -32.70
CA THR A 30 -6.70 -4.69 -31.61
C THR A 30 -6.01 -5.77 -30.80
N PHE A 31 -5.74 -5.51 -29.52
CA PHE A 31 -5.46 -6.55 -28.53
C PHE A 31 -6.74 -6.85 -27.77
N ASN A 32 -7.39 -7.96 -28.13
CA ASN A 32 -8.46 -8.57 -27.35
C ASN A 32 -7.88 -9.14 -26.05
N CYS A 33 -8.32 -8.62 -24.90
CA CYS A 33 -8.11 -9.25 -23.60
C CYS A 33 -9.46 -9.75 -23.08
N GLN A 34 -9.74 -11.04 -23.26
CA GLN A 34 -10.87 -11.72 -22.63
C GLN A 34 -10.49 -12.07 -21.18
N ILE A 35 -11.15 -11.41 -20.23
CA ILE A 35 -11.10 -11.76 -18.81
C ILE A 35 -12.05 -12.94 -18.59
N PHE A 36 -11.51 -14.10 -18.25
CA PHE A 36 -12.28 -15.22 -17.67
C PHE A 36 -12.24 -15.12 -16.14
N CYS A 37 -13.37 -14.78 -15.55
CA CYS A 37 -13.63 -14.93 -14.11
C CYS A 37 -14.00 -16.39 -13.82
N ASN A 38 -13.25 -17.05 -12.94
CA ASN A 38 -13.66 -18.33 -12.34
C ASN A 38 -13.45 -18.26 -10.81
N TYR A 39 -14.56 -18.22 -10.08
CA TYR A 39 -14.64 -18.34 -8.62
C TYR A 39 -15.09 -19.77 -8.26
N PRO A 40 -14.40 -20.49 -7.36
CA PRO A 40 -14.99 -21.67 -6.73
C PRO A 40 -15.61 -21.33 -5.36
N SER A 41 -16.93 -21.41 -5.28
CA SER A 41 -17.72 -21.34 -4.05
C SER A 41 -17.49 -22.60 -3.21
N ARG A 42 -17.05 -22.46 -1.95
CA ARG A 42 -17.06 -23.54 -0.95
C ARG A 42 -18.20 -23.30 0.05
N ASN A 43 -19.20 -24.18 0.01
CA ASN A 43 -20.23 -24.32 1.03
C ASN A 43 -19.69 -25.13 2.21
N LEU A 44 -19.78 -24.59 3.43
CA LEU A 44 -19.66 -25.33 4.68
C LEU A 44 -21.06 -25.60 5.22
N SER A 45 -21.40 -26.88 5.39
CA SER A 45 -22.58 -27.33 6.13
C SER A 45 -22.13 -28.20 7.29
N LEU A 46 -22.40 -27.73 8.51
CA LEU A 46 -22.39 -28.55 9.72
C LEU A 46 -23.37 -29.72 9.57
N ASN A 47 -23.00 -30.90 10.05
CA ASN A 47 -23.83 -31.59 11.04
C ASN A 47 -23.07 -32.69 11.80
N ARG A 48 -23.25 -32.61 13.11
CA ARG A 48 -22.91 -33.53 14.18
C ARG A 48 -23.96 -34.65 14.19
N LEU A 49 -23.60 -35.93 14.20
CA LEU A 49 -24.46 -36.96 14.81
C LEU A 49 -23.72 -38.25 15.22
N LEU A 50 -23.87 -38.52 16.52
CA LEU A 50 -23.94 -39.77 17.29
C LEU A 50 -23.22 -41.09 16.93
N ARG A 51 -22.62 -41.61 18.00
CA ARG A 51 -22.18 -42.99 18.28
C ARG A 51 -23.26 -44.03 18.00
N MET A 52 -22.88 -45.18 17.45
CA MET A 52 -23.54 -46.46 17.71
C MET A 52 -22.48 -47.51 18.07
N ALA A 53 -22.82 -48.32 19.06
CA ALA A 53 -22.05 -49.43 19.57
C ALA A 53 -22.65 -50.76 19.07
N GLN A 54 -21.82 -51.80 19.14
CA GLN A 54 -22.11 -53.22 19.33
C GLN A 54 -21.94 -54.18 18.12
N HIS A 55 -21.23 -55.25 18.49
CA HIS A 55 -21.32 -56.65 18.06
C HIS A 55 -20.42 -57.19 16.93
N ASP A 56 -19.38 -57.90 17.37
CA ASP A 56 -18.81 -59.11 16.74
C ASP A 56 -19.87 -60.24 16.75
N PRO A 57 -19.89 -61.19 15.78
CA PRO A 57 -18.90 -62.28 15.79
C PRO A 57 -18.45 -62.89 14.42
N GLN A 58 -17.19 -63.36 14.41
CA GLN A 58 -16.58 -64.50 13.69
C GLN A 58 -17.15 -65.01 12.34
N CYS A 59 -16.31 -65.05 11.29
CA CYS A 59 -15.90 -66.31 10.62
C CYS A 59 -14.90 -66.13 9.45
N LYS A 60 -13.84 -66.95 9.49
CA LYS A 60 -13.18 -67.66 8.36
C LYS A 60 -12.30 -66.89 7.36
N SER A 61 -11.01 -67.23 7.41
CA SER A 61 -10.00 -67.21 6.33
C SER A 61 -10.47 -68.03 5.10
N PRO A 62 -9.94 -67.82 3.87
CA PRO A 62 -8.53 -68.10 3.58
C PRO A 62 -7.80 -67.14 2.62
N GLU A 63 -6.48 -67.27 2.73
CA GLU A 63 -5.34 -66.73 2.01
C GLU A 63 -5.34 -67.04 0.50
N ILE A 64 -5.17 -66.03 -0.37
CA ILE A 64 -4.62 -66.19 -1.74
C ILE A 64 -3.73 -64.98 -2.09
N LYS A 65 -2.56 -65.33 -2.63
CA LYS A 65 -1.34 -64.55 -2.91
C LYS A 65 -1.48 -63.44 -3.95
N GLU A 66 -0.67 -62.40 -3.76
CA GLU A 66 -0.32 -61.37 -4.77
C GLU A 66 0.27 -61.97 -6.05
N PRO A 67 0.12 -61.24 -7.17
CA PRO A 67 1.33 -60.86 -7.89
C PRO A 67 1.36 -59.37 -8.27
N ALA A 68 2.51 -58.75 -8.04
CA ALA A 68 2.84 -57.36 -8.33
C ALA A 68 2.66 -56.97 -9.82
N PRO A 69 2.13 -55.78 -10.14
CA PRO A 69 2.22 -55.19 -11.46
C PRO A 69 3.45 -54.27 -11.60
N LYS A 70 4.12 -54.47 -12.73
CA LYS A 70 5.33 -53.83 -13.24
C LYS A 70 5.28 -52.30 -13.19
N ILE A 71 6.36 -51.71 -12.66
CA ILE A 71 6.66 -50.28 -12.72
C ILE A 71 6.79 -49.84 -14.19
N GLN A 72 5.91 -48.92 -14.62
CA GLN A 72 6.09 -48.17 -15.84
C GLN A 72 6.80 -46.85 -15.51
N LYS A 73 7.98 -46.64 -16.11
CA LYS A 73 8.69 -45.37 -16.08
C LYS A 73 7.86 -44.32 -16.83
N LEU A 74 7.36 -43.32 -16.13
CA LEU A 74 6.84 -42.12 -16.74
C LEU A 74 7.88 -40.98 -16.58
N HIS A 75 8.61 -40.72 -17.65
CA HIS A 75 9.19 -39.39 -17.88
C HIS A 75 8.04 -38.43 -18.11
N GLN A 76 7.86 -37.45 -17.23
CA GLN A 76 7.35 -36.14 -17.62
C GLN A 76 8.13 -35.06 -16.87
N ASN A 77 9.09 -34.51 -17.62
CA ASN A 77 9.61 -33.18 -17.40
C ASN A 77 8.44 -32.19 -17.43
N GLY A 78 8.18 -31.58 -16.30
CA GLY A 78 7.16 -30.55 -16.15
C GLY A 78 7.45 -29.80 -14.86
N VAL A 79 8.62 -29.16 -14.79
CA VAL A 79 8.86 -28.13 -13.79
C VAL A 79 7.87 -27.02 -14.11
N SER A 80 6.71 -27.07 -13.48
CA SER A 80 5.81 -25.94 -13.37
C SER A 80 6.64 -24.82 -12.77
N GLN A 81 7.08 -23.88 -13.61
CA GLN A 81 7.68 -22.66 -13.14
C GLN A 81 6.60 -21.95 -12.34
N VAL A 82 6.63 -22.15 -11.03
CA VAL A 82 6.00 -21.27 -10.07
C VAL A 82 6.60 -19.92 -10.39
N SER A 83 5.81 -19.08 -11.06
CA SER A 83 6.15 -17.68 -11.30
C SER A 83 6.48 -17.11 -9.94
N GLN A 84 7.76 -16.92 -9.67
CA GLN A 84 8.20 -16.27 -8.45
C GLN A 84 7.61 -14.87 -8.52
N CYS A 85 6.51 -14.63 -7.81
CA CYS A 85 6.18 -13.28 -7.42
C CYS A 85 7.42 -12.77 -6.69
N PRO A 86 8.08 -11.70 -7.17
CA PRO A 86 9.22 -11.17 -6.45
C PRO A 86 8.75 -10.90 -5.03
N LEU A 87 9.37 -11.56 -4.06
CA LEU A 87 9.08 -11.31 -2.65
C LEU A 87 9.29 -9.81 -2.44
N SER A 88 8.19 -9.06 -2.29
CA SER A 88 8.24 -7.61 -2.09
C SER A 88 8.66 -7.34 -0.64
N LEU A 89 9.96 -7.46 -0.41
CA LEU A 89 10.57 -7.26 0.91
C LEU A 89 10.70 -5.76 1.19
N LEU A 90 10.21 -5.33 2.35
CA LEU A 90 10.53 -4.02 2.90
C LEU A 90 11.95 -4.07 3.49
N ARG A 91 12.88 -3.34 2.88
CA ARG A 91 14.27 -3.27 3.36
C ARG A 91 14.39 -2.15 4.37
N VAL A 92 15.07 -2.39 5.49
CA VAL A 92 15.24 -1.40 6.56
C VAL A 92 16.71 -1.40 7.02
N LYS A 93 17.31 -0.21 7.09
CA LYS A 93 18.64 0.04 7.64
C LYS A 93 18.50 0.86 8.92
N LYS A 94 19.07 0.37 10.01
CA LYS A 94 19.23 1.16 11.24
C LYS A 94 20.37 2.15 11.07
N LEU A 95 20.13 3.41 11.45
CA LEU A 95 21.13 4.48 11.45
C LEU A 95 21.77 4.66 12.83
N SER A 96 21.15 4.14 13.89
CA SER A 96 21.67 4.14 15.26
C SER A 96 21.28 2.86 16.01
N GLU A 97 21.91 2.63 17.16
CA GLU A 97 21.57 1.52 18.07
C GLU A 97 20.19 1.70 18.72
N LYS A 98 19.69 2.94 18.80
CA LYS A 98 18.39 3.29 19.37
C LYS A 98 17.23 2.95 18.44
N ALA A 99 17.51 2.75 17.16
CA ALA A 99 16.52 2.43 16.16
C ALA A 99 15.89 1.05 16.42
N VAL A 100 14.56 0.99 16.41
CA VAL A 100 13.79 -0.26 16.57
C VAL A 100 13.28 -0.68 15.20
N LEU A 101 13.39 -1.98 14.87
CA LEU A 101 12.85 -2.47 13.60
C LEU A 101 11.31 -2.39 13.61
N PRO A 102 10.68 -1.91 12.52
CA PRO A 102 9.24 -1.88 12.42
C PRO A 102 8.65 -3.29 12.52
N SER A 103 7.56 -3.44 13.27
CA SER A 103 6.91 -4.73 13.49
C SER A 103 5.40 -4.62 13.34
N LYS A 104 4.76 -5.71 12.91
CA LYS A 104 3.30 -5.77 12.86
C LYS A 104 2.73 -6.21 14.21
N ALA A 105 1.66 -5.56 14.65
CA ALA A 105 0.96 -5.95 15.87
C ALA A 105 0.19 -7.28 15.71
N SER A 106 -0.30 -7.57 14.50
CA SER A 106 -1.01 -8.82 14.17
C SER A 106 -0.68 -9.28 12.74
N PRO A 107 -0.94 -10.54 12.37
CA PRO A 107 -0.62 -11.05 11.04
C PRO A 107 -1.23 -10.24 9.88
N LEU A 108 -2.45 -9.74 10.08
CA LEU A 108 -3.22 -8.97 9.09
C LEU A 108 -3.19 -7.46 9.35
N SER A 109 -2.34 -6.97 10.27
CA SER A 109 -2.17 -5.54 10.47
C SER A 109 -1.71 -4.88 9.17
N ALA A 110 -2.36 -3.78 8.80
CA ALA A 110 -2.02 -3.00 7.61
C ALA A 110 -0.66 -2.32 7.75
N GLY A 111 -0.33 -1.85 8.95
CA GLY A 111 0.88 -1.07 9.23
C GLY A 111 1.92 -1.79 10.08
N TYR A 112 3.16 -1.33 9.94
CA TYR A 112 4.28 -1.65 10.81
C TYR A 112 4.45 -0.52 11.83
N ASP A 113 4.40 -0.83 13.13
CA ASP A 113 4.60 0.18 14.17
C ASP A 113 6.00 0.80 14.05
N LEU A 114 6.08 2.13 14.04
CA LEU A 114 7.31 2.91 14.08
C LEU A 114 7.56 3.42 15.51
N SER A 115 8.77 3.22 16.01
CA SER A 115 9.19 3.68 17.32
C SER A 115 10.07 4.93 17.24
N SER A 116 10.00 5.76 18.27
CA SER A 116 10.91 6.88 18.45
C SER A 116 12.33 6.43 18.78
N ALA A 117 13.33 7.01 18.13
CA ALA A 117 14.74 6.81 18.48
C ALA A 117 15.24 7.85 19.51
N THR A 118 14.45 8.86 19.83
CA THR A 118 14.82 9.95 20.75
C THR A 118 13.71 10.26 21.74
N GLU A 119 14.07 10.86 22.87
CA GLU A 119 13.08 11.52 23.71
C GLU A 119 12.67 12.84 23.06
N ALA A 120 11.38 13.11 23.01
CA ALA A 120 10.83 14.32 22.42
C ALA A 120 9.59 14.78 23.17
N LYS A 121 9.23 16.04 22.98
CA LYS A 121 8.01 16.63 23.51
C LYS A 121 7.25 17.24 22.34
N VAL A 122 6.00 16.84 22.16
CA VAL A 122 5.08 17.47 21.20
C VAL A 122 4.30 18.54 21.96
N PRO A 123 4.59 19.84 21.75
CA PRO A 123 3.93 20.90 22.49
C PRO A 123 2.41 20.86 22.30
N ALA A 124 1.65 21.25 23.31
CA ALA A 124 0.22 21.50 23.23
C ALA A 124 -0.08 22.44 22.06
N ARG A 125 -1.09 22.11 21.25
CA ARG A 125 -1.43 22.84 20.01
C ARG A 125 -0.25 23.01 19.04
N GLY A 126 0.75 22.14 19.13
CA GLY A 126 2.01 22.25 18.40
C GLY A 126 2.32 21.02 17.55
N LYS A 127 3.57 20.97 17.08
CA LYS A 127 4.09 19.86 16.29
C LYS A 127 5.54 19.56 16.65
N ALA A 128 5.95 18.31 16.47
CA ALA A 128 7.35 17.91 16.56
C ALA A 128 7.71 16.90 15.47
N LEU A 129 8.95 16.98 15.00
CA LEU A 129 9.55 15.95 14.16
C LEU A 129 10.28 14.97 15.07
N VAL A 130 9.82 13.72 15.09
CA VAL A 130 10.38 12.65 15.91
C VAL A 130 11.17 11.67 15.02
N PRO A 131 12.50 11.59 15.15
CA PRO A 131 13.31 10.69 14.34
C PRO A 131 13.11 9.23 14.75
N THR A 132 13.13 8.33 13.76
CA THR A 132 13.10 6.87 13.96
C THR A 132 14.47 6.23 13.84
N ASP A 133 15.46 6.97 13.33
CA ASP A 133 16.80 6.49 12.95
C ASP A 133 16.76 5.27 12.02
N LEU A 134 15.77 5.23 11.13
CA LEU A 134 15.64 4.22 10.08
C LEU A 134 15.78 4.85 8.70
N SER A 135 16.44 4.15 7.80
CA SER A 135 16.28 4.36 6.35
C SER A 135 15.60 3.14 5.75
N ILE A 136 14.70 3.35 4.80
CA ILE A 136 13.88 2.28 4.22
C ILE A 136 14.06 2.18 2.71
N GLY A 137 13.98 0.96 2.20
CA GLY A 137 13.93 0.64 0.78
C GLY A 137 12.60 -0.01 0.47
N ILE A 138 11.69 0.77 -0.12
CA ILE A 138 10.31 0.38 -0.41
C ILE A 138 10.24 -0.33 -1.79
N PRO A 139 9.33 -1.31 -1.98
CA PRO A 139 9.10 -1.91 -3.29
C PRO A 139 8.57 -0.90 -4.32
N GLU A 140 8.95 -1.07 -5.58
CA GLU A 140 8.44 -0.25 -6.69
C GLU A 140 6.92 -0.43 -6.87
N GLY A 141 6.24 0.62 -7.38
CA GLY A 141 4.78 0.65 -7.49
C GLY A 141 4.06 0.85 -6.16
N THR A 142 4.80 1.19 -5.11
CA THR A 142 4.26 1.50 -3.78
C THR A 142 4.95 2.72 -3.18
N TYR A 143 4.32 3.34 -2.19
CA TYR A 143 4.96 4.30 -1.30
C TYR A 143 4.68 3.90 0.15
N ALA A 144 5.46 4.44 1.08
CA ALA A 144 5.20 4.20 2.50
C ALA A 144 4.46 5.40 3.10
N ARG A 145 3.25 5.17 3.58
CA ARG A 145 2.48 6.16 4.33
C ARG A 145 2.72 6.03 5.82
N ILE A 146 3.16 7.10 6.47
CA ILE A 146 3.14 7.22 7.93
C ILE A 146 1.71 7.59 8.34
N ALA A 147 1.07 6.72 9.10
CA ALA A 147 -0.31 6.85 9.54
C ALA A 147 -0.40 6.96 11.08
N PRO A 148 -1.42 7.67 11.59
CA PRO A 148 -1.63 7.79 13.04
C PRO A 148 -2.04 6.45 13.65
N ARG A 149 -1.70 6.25 14.93
CA ARG A 149 -2.18 5.13 15.74
C ARG A 149 -3.45 5.55 16.46
N SER A 150 -4.53 4.80 16.30
CA SER A 150 -5.85 5.14 16.87
C SER A 150 -5.82 5.40 18.38
N GLY A 151 -5.01 4.65 19.12
CA GLY A 151 -4.85 4.84 20.57
C GLY A 151 -4.25 6.19 20.95
N LEU A 152 -3.29 6.71 20.17
CA LEU A 152 -2.68 8.02 20.41
C LEU A 152 -3.62 9.16 19.99
N ALA A 153 -4.32 8.98 18.87
CA ALA A 153 -5.33 9.92 18.41
C ALA A 153 -6.46 10.10 19.43
N TRP A 154 -7.03 9.00 19.94
CA TRP A 154 -8.14 9.07 20.90
C TRP A 154 -7.72 9.58 22.28
N LYS A 155 -6.60 9.07 22.83
CA LYS A 155 -6.22 9.35 24.24
C LYS A 155 -5.44 10.65 24.43
N HIS A 156 -4.68 11.06 23.41
CA HIS A 156 -3.74 12.17 23.51
C HIS A 156 -3.93 13.22 22.40
N SER A 157 -4.96 13.07 21.56
CA SER A 157 -5.23 13.97 20.42
C SER A 157 -4.02 14.14 19.49
N ILE A 158 -3.28 13.05 19.30
CA ILE A 158 -2.10 13.02 18.43
C ILE A 158 -2.48 12.58 17.02
N ASP A 159 -2.08 13.38 16.04
CA ASP A 159 -2.20 13.07 14.62
C ASP A 159 -0.83 13.06 13.94
N VAL A 160 -0.77 12.51 12.73
CA VAL A 160 0.45 12.43 11.91
C VAL A 160 0.32 13.36 10.70
N GLY A 161 1.31 14.23 10.53
CA GLY A 161 1.44 15.13 9.39
C GLY A 161 2.29 14.57 8.26
N ALA A 162 2.11 15.13 7.06
CA ALA A 162 2.80 14.78 5.83
C ALA A 162 2.69 13.28 5.49
N GLY A 163 3.64 12.48 5.98
CA GLY A 163 3.53 11.03 5.98
C GLY A 163 3.73 10.34 4.65
N VAL A 164 4.05 11.04 3.56
CA VAL A 164 4.41 10.41 2.27
C VAL A 164 5.92 10.16 2.25
N ILE A 165 6.34 8.90 2.21
CA ILE A 165 7.73 8.50 1.98
C ILE A 165 7.83 7.83 0.61
N ASP A 166 8.56 8.47 -0.29
CA ASP A 166 8.77 8.00 -1.66
C ASP A 166 9.63 6.74 -1.72
N ALA A 167 9.42 5.92 -2.75
CA ALA A 167 10.09 4.63 -2.89
C ALA A 167 11.61 4.74 -3.11
N ASP A 168 12.07 5.88 -3.61
CA ASP A 168 13.48 6.23 -3.85
C ASP A 168 14.14 6.96 -2.68
N TYR A 169 13.38 7.35 -1.64
CA TYR A 169 13.93 7.99 -0.45
C TYR A 169 14.85 7.05 0.32
N ARG A 170 16.08 7.50 0.61
CA ARG A 170 17.09 6.74 1.39
C ARG A 170 17.60 7.48 2.63
N GLY A 171 17.02 8.65 2.93
CA GLY A 171 17.37 9.42 4.11
C GLY A 171 16.81 8.82 5.40
N SER A 172 16.93 9.58 6.50
CA SER A 172 16.34 9.19 7.79
C SER A 172 14.84 9.42 7.78
N VAL A 173 14.08 8.42 8.21
CA VAL A 173 12.62 8.50 8.35
C VAL A 173 12.29 9.22 9.66
N GLY A 174 11.57 10.33 9.55
CA GLY A 174 11.04 11.08 10.67
C GLY A 174 9.51 11.09 10.67
N VAL A 175 8.92 11.10 11.85
CA VAL A 175 7.47 11.16 12.05
C VAL A 175 7.12 12.58 12.49
N ILE A 176 6.28 13.27 11.72
CA ILE A 176 5.74 14.57 12.13
C ILE A 176 4.47 14.32 12.94
N LEU A 177 4.53 14.62 14.23
CA LEU A 177 3.38 14.52 15.14
C LEU A 177 2.76 15.90 15.34
N PHE A 178 1.44 15.97 15.21
CA PHE A 178 0.62 17.11 15.61
C PHE A 178 -0.08 16.77 16.93
N ASN A 179 -0.13 17.74 17.83
CA ASN A 179 -0.88 17.62 19.07
C ASN A 179 -2.04 18.59 19.07
N HIS A 180 -3.26 18.05 18.98
CA HIS A 180 -4.50 18.81 19.00
C HIS A 180 -5.10 18.96 20.41
N SER A 181 -4.38 18.58 21.46
CA SER A 181 -4.77 18.83 22.85
C SER A 181 -4.12 20.09 23.42
N ASP A 182 -4.59 20.49 24.60
CA ASP A 182 -4.04 21.58 25.41
C ASP A 182 -2.97 21.10 26.41
N VAL A 183 -2.52 19.85 26.30
CA VAL A 183 -1.51 19.25 27.18
C VAL A 183 -0.34 18.76 26.35
N ASP A 184 0.87 19.06 26.79
CA ASP A 184 2.08 18.58 26.11
C ASP A 184 2.16 17.05 26.13
N PHE A 185 2.53 16.45 25.00
CA PHE A 185 2.69 15.01 24.88
C PHE A 185 4.17 14.62 24.94
N ALA A 186 4.54 13.82 25.92
CA ALA A 186 5.90 13.30 26.07
C ALA A 186 6.07 12.00 25.27
N VAL A 187 7.08 11.97 24.41
CA VAL A 187 7.51 10.79 23.66
C VAL A 187 8.79 10.27 24.28
N LYS A 188 8.79 9.02 24.74
CA LYS A 188 9.99 8.37 25.26
C LYS A 188 10.71 7.60 24.15
N LEU A 189 11.99 7.32 24.38
CA LEU A 189 12.76 6.44 23.52
C LEU A 189 12.10 5.06 23.46
N GLY A 190 11.89 4.54 22.24
CA GLY A 190 11.25 3.26 21.98
C GLY A 190 9.72 3.29 21.87
N ASP A 191 9.06 4.39 22.25
CA ASP A 191 7.61 4.50 22.16
C ASP A 191 7.13 4.39 20.71
N ARG A 192 6.07 3.60 20.51
CA ARG A 192 5.43 3.43 19.19
C ARG A 192 4.55 4.64 18.89
N ILE A 193 5.00 5.51 18.00
CA ILE A 193 4.41 6.83 17.77
C ILE A 193 3.53 6.88 16.51
N ALA A 194 3.81 6.04 15.53
CA ALA A 194 3.07 5.98 14.27
C ALA A 194 3.10 4.55 13.71
N GLN A 195 2.42 4.32 12.59
CA GLN A 195 2.52 3.08 11.85
C GLN A 195 2.80 3.37 10.37
N LEU A 196 3.64 2.55 9.75
CA LEU A 196 4.01 2.66 8.35
C LEU A 196 3.19 1.68 7.52
N ILE A 197 2.44 2.16 6.55
CA ILE A 197 1.60 1.36 5.65
C ILE A 197 2.21 1.42 4.25
N ILE A 198 2.40 0.26 3.61
CA ILE A 198 2.86 0.19 2.23
C ILE A 198 1.64 0.26 1.31
N GLU A 199 1.45 1.40 0.64
CA GLU A 199 0.31 1.64 -0.22
C GLU A 199 0.69 1.49 -1.69
N LYS A 200 -0.14 0.75 -2.42
CA LYS A 200 0.02 0.57 -3.86
C LYS A 200 -0.44 1.82 -4.58
N ILE A 201 0.35 2.24 -5.55
CA ILE A 201 0.08 3.40 -6.40
C ILE A 201 0.31 3.07 -7.87
N ILE A 202 -0.25 3.89 -8.73
CA ILE A 202 0.11 3.99 -10.14
C ILE A 202 0.71 5.36 -10.38
N THR A 203 1.74 5.44 -11.21
CA THR A 203 2.43 6.70 -11.56
C THR A 203 2.33 6.93 -13.07
N PRO A 204 1.13 7.30 -13.59
CA PRO A 204 0.92 7.54 -15.01
C PRO A 204 1.58 8.86 -15.45
N GLU A 205 1.87 8.95 -16.76
CA GLU A 205 2.24 10.22 -17.38
C GLU A 205 1.03 11.18 -17.38
N VAL A 206 1.30 12.47 -17.17
CA VAL A 206 0.26 13.50 -17.18
C VAL A 206 0.00 13.94 -18.62
N MET A 207 -1.25 13.89 -19.05
CA MET A 207 -1.70 14.34 -20.38
C MET A 207 -2.78 15.42 -20.22
N GLU A 208 -2.54 16.59 -20.80
CA GLU A 208 -3.51 17.69 -20.87
C GLU A 208 -4.56 17.41 -21.98
N VAL A 209 -5.84 17.70 -21.70
CA VAL A 209 -6.96 17.50 -22.61
C VAL A 209 -7.90 18.71 -22.58
N GLU A 210 -8.67 18.95 -23.64
CA GLU A 210 -9.62 20.06 -23.71
C GLU A 210 -10.83 19.86 -22.77
N ASP A 211 -11.36 18.63 -22.70
CA ASP A 211 -12.53 18.28 -21.89
C ASP A 211 -12.40 16.85 -21.31
N LEU A 212 -13.12 16.59 -20.21
CA LEU A 212 -13.24 15.27 -19.57
C LEU A 212 -14.62 14.65 -19.83
N ASP A 213 -14.73 13.33 -19.72
CA ASP A 213 -15.99 12.61 -19.85
C ASP A 213 -16.96 12.91 -18.68
N SER A 214 -18.26 12.88 -18.97
CA SER A 214 -19.28 13.08 -17.94
C SER A 214 -19.45 11.84 -17.06
N THR A 215 -19.50 12.01 -15.75
CA THR A 215 -19.79 10.94 -14.78
C THR A 215 -21.07 11.22 -14.01
N GLU A 216 -21.67 10.19 -13.40
CA GLU A 216 -22.85 10.34 -12.52
C GLU A 216 -22.61 11.33 -11.36
N ARG A 217 -21.37 11.41 -10.87
CA ARG A 217 -21.00 12.35 -9.79
C ARG A 217 -20.89 13.79 -10.28
N GLY A 218 -20.48 14.00 -11.55
CA GLY A 218 -20.27 15.32 -12.14
C GLY A 218 -19.40 16.23 -11.26
N VAL A 219 -19.90 17.44 -10.98
CA VAL A 219 -19.21 18.45 -10.15
C VAL A 219 -19.50 18.34 -8.64
N GLY A 220 -20.16 17.28 -8.19
CA GLY A 220 -20.56 17.10 -6.78
C GLY A 220 -19.40 16.76 -5.83
N GLY A 221 -19.17 17.58 -4.82
CA GLY A 221 -18.16 17.38 -3.77
C GLY A 221 -18.56 18.00 -2.42
N PHE A 222 -17.70 17.88 -1.40
CA PHE A 222 -17.85 18.55 -0.09
C PHE A 222 -19.19 18.29 0.63
N GLY A 223 -19.61 17.04 0.76
CA GLY A 223 -20.88 16.69 1.40
C GLY A 223 -22.09 16.74 0.45
N SER A 224 -21.86 16.69 -0.87
CA SER A 224 -22.93 16.63 -1.88
C SER A 224 -23.88 15.43 -1.76
N THR A 225 -23.51 14.40 -0.98
CA THR A 225 -24.34 13.22 -0.70
C THR A 225 -25.11 13.31 0.63
N GLY A 226 -25.06 14.44 1.32
CA GLY A 226 -25.71 14.63 2.63
C GLY A 226 -24.80 14.34 3.84
N VAL A 227 -25.38 14.45 5.04
CA VAL A 227 -24.79 14.15 6.35
C VAL A 227 -25.32 12.83 6.87
#